data_AF-A0A2M7XBK7-F1
#
_entry.id   AF-A0A2M7XBK7-F1
#
_cell.length_a   1.000
_cell.length_b   1.000
_cell.length_c   1.000
_cell.angle_alpha   90.00
_cell.angle_beta   90.00
_cell.angle_gamma   90.00
#
_symmetry.space_group_name_H-M   'P 1'
#
loop_
_entity.id
_entity.type
_entity.pdbx_description
1 polymer ?
#
loop_
_entity_poly.entity_id
_entity_poly.type
_entity_poly.pdbx_seq_one_letter_code
_entity_poly.pdbx_strand_id
1 'polypeptide(L)' 'MMTDPISDMLTRIRNAQAVKKSEIVLPYFKMKFAIAKILEKEGYIAKAE' A
#
# COMPACT_ATOMS: atom_id res chain seq x y z
N MET A 1 0.28 19.06 -2.53
CA MET A 1 -0.92 18.66 -3.31
C MET A 1 -0.77 17.18 -3.65
N MET A 2 -1.68 16.33 -3.20
CA MET A 2 -1.68 14.89 -3.51
C MET A 2 -2.51 14.70 -4.77
N THR A 3 -1.85 14.72 -5.93
CA THR A 3 -2.50 14.63 -7.25
C THR A 3 -2.90 13.21 -7.62
N ASP A 4 -2.19 12.20 -7.09
CA ASP A 4 -2.52 10.79 -7.31
C ASP A 4 -2.42 9.96 -6.01
N PRO A 5 -3.58 9.64 -5.40
CA PRO A 5 -3.62 8.82 -4.19
C PRO A 5 -3.11 7.38 -4.33
N ILE A 6 -3.13 6.82 -5.54
CA ILE A 6 -2.65 5.45 -5.82
C ILE A 6 -1.14 5.47 -5.97
N SER A 7 -0.59 6.43 -6.73
CA SER A 7 0.86 6.61 -6.87
C SER A 7 1.54 6.87 -5.52
N ASP A 8 0.94 7.71 -4.66
CA ASP A 8 1.43 7.93 -3.30
C ASP A 8 1.40 6.64 -2.46
N MET A 9 0.34 5.83 -2.55
CA MET A 9 0.25 4.54 -1.86
C MET A 9 1.38 3.60 -2.27
N LEU A 10 1.59 3.41 -3.58
CA LEU A 10 2.65 2.54 -4.10
C LEU A 10 4.05 3.06 -3.73
N THR A 11 4.24 4.37 -3.77
CA THR A 11 5.48 5.02 -3.35
C THR A 11 5.78 4.75 -1.87
N ARG A 12 4.78 4.82 -1.00
CA ARG A 12 4.93 4.52 0.42
C ARG A 12 5.26 3.05 0.69
N ILE A 13 4.62 2.12 -0.02
CA ILE A 13 4.95 0.69 0.06
C ILE A 13 6.42 0.45 -0.31
N ARG A 14 6.86 1.00 -1.45
CA ARG A 14 8.26 0.90 -1.90
C ARG A 14 9.24 1.46 -0.87
N ASN A 15 8.97 2.66 -0.36
CA ASN A 15 9.85 3.31 0.60
C ASN A 15 9.91 2.53 1.93
N ALA A 16 8.78 1.97 2.38
CA ALA A 16 8.72 1.14 3.57
C ALA A 16 9.53 -0.16 3.41
N GLN A 17 9.44 -0.79 2.24
CA GLN A 17 10.23 -1.98 1.92
C GLN A 17 11.74 -1.67 1.92
N ALA A 18 12.14 -0.53 1.33
CA ALA A 18 13.55 -0.11 1.27
C ALA A 18 14.18 0.07 2.66
N VAL A 19 13.41 0.51 3.65
CA VAL A 19 13.84 0.67 5.05
C VAL A 19 13.47 -0.51 5.95
N LYS A 20 13.00 -1.63 5.37
CA LYS A 20 12.57 -2.86 6.07
C LYS A 20 11.52 -2.63 7.15
N LYS A 21 10.60 -1.69 6.92
CA LYS A 21 9.45 -1.47 7.82
C LYS A 21 8.43 -2.60 7.62
N SER A 22 7.96 -3.18 8.72
CA SER A 22 7.02 -4.31 8.71
C SER A 22 5.61 -3.93 8.25
N GLU A 23 5.19 -2.69 8.50
CA GLU A 23 3.84 -2.21 8.22
C GLU A 23 3.79 -0.72 7.86
N ILE A 24 2.74 -0.33 7.15
CA ILE A 24 2.42 1.08 6.86
C ILE A 24 0.95 1.36 7.14
N VAL A 25 0.66 2.57 7.63
CA VAL A 25 -0.70 3.06 7.83
C VAL A 25 -1.01 4.10 6.77
N LEU A 26 -2.15 3.96 6.11
CA LEU A 26 -2.61 4.82 5.04
C LEU A 26 -4.07 5.22 5.30
N PRO A 27 -4.50 6.42 4.87
CA PRO A 27 -5.92 6.77 4.89
C PRO A 27 -6.73 5.77 4.09
N TYR A 28 -7.82 5.26 4.69
CA TYR A 28 -8.70 4.30 4.05
C TYR A 28 -9.37 4.90 2.80
N PHE A 29 -9.39 4.12 1.73
CA PHE A 29 -10.14 4.42 0.52
C PHE A 29 -10.48 3.11 -0.20
N LYS A 30 -11.74 2.97 -0.67
CA LYS A 30 -12.25 1.73 -1.26
C LYS A 30 -11.34 1.15 -2.35
N MET A 31 -10.82 1.99 -3.24
CA MET A 31 -9.94 1.55 -4.34
C MET A 31 -8.55 1.13 -3.85
N LYS A 32 -7.98 1.85 -2.88
CA LYS A 32 -6.68 1.49 -2.26
C LYS A 32 -6.76 0.14 -1.56
N PHE A 33 -7.86 -0.10 -0.84
CA PHE A 33 -8.10 -1.36 -0.17
C PHE A 33 -8.26 -2.52 -1.16
N ALA A 34 -9.01 -2.31 -2.25
CA ALA A 34 -9.12 -3.32 -3.31
C ALA A 34 -7.76 -3.67 -3.94
N ILE A 35 -6.92 -2.67 -4.22
CA ILE A 35 -5.55 -2.88 -4.72
C ILE A 35 -4.70 -3.64 -3.69
N ALA A 36 -4.74 -3.23 -2.42
CA ALA A 36 -4.00 -3.90 -1.36
C ALA A 36 -4.43 -5.37 -1.20
N LYS A 37 -5.72 -5.68 -1.33
CA LYS A 37 -6.24 -7.05 -1.34
C LYS A 37 -5.75 -7.88 -2.53
N ILE A 38 -5.61 -7.28 -3.71
CA ILE A 38 -4.99 -7.95 -4.86
C ILE A 38 -3.50 -8.21 -4.58
N LEU A 39 -2.76 -7.23 -4.05
CA LEU A 39 -1.35 -7.41 -3.68
C LEU A 39 -1.16 -8.51 -2.62
N GLU A 40 -2.08 -8.62 -1.66
CA GLU A 40 -2.12 -9.69 -0.65
C GLU A 40 -2.35 -11.05 -1.32
N LYS A 41 -3.34 -11.16 -2.21
CA LYS A 41 -3.66 -12.39 -2.94
C LYS A 41 -2.51 -12.88 -3.82
N GLU A 42 -1.81 -11.97 -4.46
CA GLU A 42 -0.66 -12.28 -5.32
C GLU A 42 0.64 -12.51 -4.52
N GLY A 43 0.62 -12.35 -3.19
CA GLY A 43 1.76 -12.61 -2.31
C GLY A 43 2.81 -11.51 -2.24
N TYR A 44 2.52 -10.30 -2.75
CA TYR A 44 3.42 -9.15 -2.66
C TYR A 44 3.47 -8.52 -1.26
N ILE A 45 2.36 -8.61 -0.52
CA ILE A 45 2.25 -8.15 0.87
C ILE A 45 1.63 -9.23 1.74
N ALA A 46 1.94 -9.24 3.03
CA ALA A 46 1.48 -10.28 3.94
C ALA A 46 -0.01 -10.17 4.30
N LYS A 47 -0.49 -8.95 4.55
CA LYS A 47 -1.86 -8.70 5.01
C LYS A 47 -2.26 -7.25 4.74
N ALA A 48 -3.49 -7.03 4.32
CA ALA A 48 -4.11 -5.71 4.26
C ALA A 48 -5.38 -5.66 5.13
N GLU A 49 -5.46 -4.74 6.08
CA GLU A 49 -6.62 -4.52 6.96
C GLU A 49 -6.96 -3.04 7.13
#